data_AF-A0A081N9A1-F1
#
_entry.id   AF-A0A081N9A1-F1
#
_cell.length_a   1.000
_cell.length_b   1.000
_cell.length_c   1.000
_cell.angle_alpha   90.00
_cell.angle_beta   90.00
_cell.angle_gamma   90.00
#
_symmetry.space_group_name_H-M   'P 1'
#
loop_
_entity.id
_entity.type
_entity.pdbx_description
1 polymer ?
#
loop_
_entity_poly.entity_id
_entity_poly.type
_entity_poly.pdbx_seq_one_letter_code
_entity_poly.pdbx_strand_id
1 'polypeptide(L)'
;MLVMGMRLGGGPIDVNVNSVTRTMRSAYVMLDITNPEKPPKLLAEITQPEPGFTTNRPVVIQRRQSNASGDFNFPAENNWYLAFGSGPTGAGLSGIRQALDNATSDQNMKVFVYDLKNKSFLSTFDPMDSGISTAYAGNMATVDWNQDYYDDATYFGSVETSGNLSGELLRINLEDPLTSNWTLGTLTRPQRPIIARPSAVTNSDNERWVFVGSGREVTQSDSRNTQQEYFFGIKEPTLSGVFSYGTVPFSSLIDTTDIQVEADGDLVSSFTVTPATTVNSFESLRSALTTQAGWKNRLIYDGTNPGGKSVSSPANAFALLLFTEYQPPADQCLVDGTNFLNALHYQTGTAIPASIQKVLTPDGFTDDTVSNKKISLGAGLAPAPVIHQGSDGNTSIIIQGGAGNISSTDLEYTLTDDGRQSWRQIFNIPR
;
A
#
# COMPACT_ATOMS: atom_id res chain seq x y z
N MET A 1 10.70 18.78 1.44
CA MET A 1 10.97 18.15 2.76
C MET A 1 11.28 16.68 2.54
N LEU A 2 12.23 16.12 3.28
CA LEU A 2 12.58 14.71 3.30
C LEU A 2 12.39 14.18 4.73
N VAL A 3 11.73 13.02 4.87
CA VAL A 3 11.55 12.34 6.16
C VAL A 3 12.21 10.96 6.07
N MET A 4 13.07 10.63 7.03
CA MET A 4 13.85 9.40 7.03
C MET A 4 13.68 8.67 8.36
N GLY A 5 13.29 7.41 8.30
CA GLY A 5 13.40 6.48 9.43
C GLY A 5 14.75 5.76 9.44
N MET A 6 15.01 5.03 10.53
CA MET A 6 16.24 4.26 10.74
C MET A 6 16.06 2.77 10.42
N ARG A 7 14.87 2.35 9.98
CA ARG A 7 14.49 0.95 9.78
C ARG A 7 14.69 0.17 11.08
N LEU A 8 15.49 -0.89 11.08
CA LEU A 8 15.86 -1.66 12.27
C LEU A 8 17.11 -1.08 13.00
N GLY A 9 17.59 0.08 12.59
CA GLY A 9 18.67 0.80 13.27
C GLY A 9 18.19 1.61 14.46
N GLY A 10 19.10 1.98 15.36
CA GLY A 10 18.79 2.87 16.49
C GLY A 10 18.17 2.16 17.70
N GLY A 11 18.73 1.03 18.12
CA GLY A 11 18.36 0.44 19.42
C GLY A 11 18.60 1.43 20.57
N PRO A 12 17.87 1.33 21.69
CA PRO A 12 17.99 2.29 22.78
C PRO A 12 19.39 2.25 23.41
N ILE A 13 20.04 3.41 23.48
CA ILE A 13 21.37 3.59 24.07
C ILE A 13 21.31 4.78 25.01
N ASP A 14 21.72 4.56 26.26
CA ASP A 14 21.84 5.64 27.24
C ASP A 14 23.16 6.41 27.04
N VAL A 15 23.04 7.72 26.87
CA VAL A 15 24.17 8.63 26.68
C VAL A 15 24.09 9.74 27.73
N ASN A 16 25.20 10.02 28.39
CA ASN A 16 25.29 11.13 29.33
C ASN A 16 25.62 12.43 28.57
N VAL A 17 24.65 13.35 28.52
CA VAL A 17 24.80 14.67 27.91
C VAL A 17 24.68 15.71 29.01
N ASN A 18 25.77 16.43 29.31
CA ASN A 18 25.82 17.44 30.36
C ASN A 18 25.29 16.94 31.73
N SER A 19 25.76 15.75 32.15
CA SER A 19 25.34 15.07 33.38
C SER A 19 23.87 14.63 33.43
N VAL A 20 23.15 14.70 32.31
CA VAL A 20 21.80 14.15 32.16
C VAL A 20 21.87 12.92 31.27
N THR A 21 21.47 11.77 31.80
CA THR A 21 21.30 10.55 30.99
C THR A 21 20.12 10.74 30.04
N ARG A 22 20.37 10.55 28.74
CA ARG A 22 19.36 10.56 27.69
C ARG A 22 19.40 9.24 26.94
N THR A 23 18.25 8.61 26.77
CA THR A 23 18.15 7.40 25.95
C THR A 23 17.95 7.80 24.49
N MET A 24 18.99 7.66 23.67
CA MET A 24 18.91 7.76 22.22
C MET A 24 18.24 6.50 21.66
N ARG A 25 17.42 6.63 20.63
CA ARG A 25 16.65 5.51 20.05
C ARG A 25 16.25 5.81 18.60
N SER A 26 15.63 4.84 17.95
CA SER A 26 15.11 4.99 16.59
C SER A 26 14.13 6.15 16.50
N ALA A 27 14.34 7.00 15.50
CA ALA A 27 13.58 8.24 15.31
C ALA A 27 13.24 8.43 13.82
N TYR A 28 12.38 9.41 13.55
CA TYR A 28 12.23 9.99 12.23
C TYR A 28 12.96 11.32 12.16
N VAL A 29 13.89 11.45 11.21
CA VAL A 29 14.61 12.70 10.95
C VAL A 29 13.93 13.43 9.80
N MET A 30 13.70 14.73 9.98
CA MET A 30 13.07 15.58 8.99
C MET A 30 14.04 16.66 8.51
N LEU A 31 14.27 16.69 7.20
CA LEU A 31 15.18 17.63 6.55
C LEU A 31 14.44 18.53 5.57
N ASP A 32 14.76 19.83 5.60
CA ASP A 32 14.42 20.75 4.53
C ASP A 32 15.42 20.58 3.38
N ILE A 33 14.89 20.13 2.25
CA ILE A 33 15.59 19.93 0.99
C ILE A 33 14.99 20.81 -0.13
N THR A 34 14.29 21.89 0.24
CA THR A 34 13.59 22.76 -0.72
C THR A 34 14.55 23.42 -1.71
N ASN A 35 15.78 23.70 -1.28
CA ASN A 35 16.85 24.20 -2.14
C ASN A 35 17.94 23.11 -2.28
N PRO A 36 18.01 22.38 -3.42
CA PRO A 36 18.99 21.32 -3.61
C PRO A 36 20.43 21.85 -3.72
N GLU A 37 20.62 23.14 -4.03
CA GLU A 37 21.95 23.79 -4.11
C GLU A 37 22.50 24.19 -2.72
N LYS A 38 21.75 23.93 -1.65
CA LYS A 38 22.18 24.19 -0.26
C LYS A 38 22.18 22.89 0.54
N PRO A 39 23.08 22.77 1.55
CA PRO A 39 23.03 21.64 2.47
C PRO A 39 21.63 21.52 3.10
N PRO A 40 21.07 20.29 3.19
CA PRO A 40 19.81 20.06 3.87
C PRO A 40 19.82 20.60 5.29
N LYS A 41 18.72 21.21 5.73
CA LYS A 41 18.59 21.72 7.11
C LYS A 41 17.76 20.77 7.95
N LEU A 42 18.26 20.40 9.13
CA LEU A 42 17.47 19.63 10.09
C LEU A 42 16.30 20.47 10.61
N LEU A 43 15.08 20.00 10.37
CA LEU A 43 13.84 20.61 10.85
C LEU A 43 13.42 20.05 12.19
N ALA A 44 13.47 18.72 12.33
CA ALA A 44 13.08 18.01 13.54
C ALA A 44 13.69 16.60 13.59
N GLU A 45 13.83 16.08 14.81
CA GLU A 45 13.99 14.67 15.10
C GLU A 45 12.78 14.26 15.94
N ILE A 46 11.95 13.36 15.41
CA ILE A 46 10.68 12.95 16.00
C ILE A 46 10.88 11.57 16.61
N THR A 47 10.72 11.47 17.93
CA THR A 47 10.84 10.23 18.70
C THR A 47 9.88 10.24 19.90
N GLN A 48 9.55 9.06 20.42
CA GLN A 48 8.74 8.84 21.63
C GLN A 48 9.32 7.68 22.46
N PRO A 49 8.80 7.36 23.66
CA PRO A 49 9.18 6.15 24.39
C PRO A 49 8.78 4.84 23.70
N GLU A 50 7.65 4.81 22.99
CA GLU A 50 7.04 3.59 22.41
C GLU A 50 7.06 3.48 20.85
N PRO A 51 7.92 4.15 20.06
CA PRO A 51 7.86 4.11 18.60
C PRO A 51 8.36 2.77 18.04
N GLY A 52 9.12 1.99 18.82
CA GLY A 52 9.89 0.87 18.30
C GLY A 52 10.90 1.31 17.22
N PHE A 53 11.36 0.36 16.43
CA PHE A 53 12.20 0.59 15.26
C PHE A 53 11.40 1.29 14.14
N THR A 54 11.92 2.35 13.50
CA THR A 54 11.16 3.13 12.51
C THR A 54 11.18 2.47 11.12
N THR A 55 10.51 1.31 11.02
CA THR A 55 10.42 0.46 9.82
C THR A 55 9.31 0.86 8.86
N ASN A 56 8.25 1.51 9.38
CA ASN A 56 7.16 2.04 8.56
C ASN A 56 7.63 3.26 7.75
N ARG A 57 7.14 3.37 6.51
CA ARG A 57 7.22 4.59 5.71
C ARG A 57 6.12 5.56 6.17
N PRO A 58 6.47 6.73 6.73
CA PRO A 58 5.52 7.71 7.18
C PRO A 58 4.85 8.39 5.99
N VAL A 59 3.68 9.00 6.23
CA VAL A 59 2.97 9.83 5.25
C VAL A 59 2.75 11.24 5.78
N VAL A 60 2.74 12.19 4.86
CA VAL A 60 2.32 13.56 5.16
C VAL A 60 0.82 13.64 4.89
N ILE A 61 0.07 14.17 5.85
CA ILE A 61 -1.35 14.50 5.72
C ILE A 61 -1.46 15.99 5.44
N GLN A 62 -2.18 16.34 4.37
CA GLN A 62 -2.42 17.70 3.93
C GLN A 62 -3.82 18.18 4.34
N ARG A 63 -3.89 19.40 4.88
CA ARG A 63 -5.13 20.18 5.05
C ARG A 63 -4.87 21.61 4.61
N ARG A 64 -5.28 21.92 3.38
CA ARG A 64 -4.97 23.22 2.78
C ARG A 64 -6.17 23.82 2.09
N GLN A 65 -6.60 25.00 2.54
CA GLN A 65 -7.70 25.74 1.94
C GLN A 65 -7.21 27.09 1.45
N SER A 66 -7.57 27.46 0.22
CA SER A 66 -7.32 28.81 -0.29
C SER A 66 -8.06 29.85 0.55
N ASN A 67 -7.62 31.10 0.51
CA ASN A 67 -8.45 32.19 1.02
C ASN A 67 -9.70 32.42 0.14
N ALA A 68 -10.53 33.38 0.55
CA ALA A 68 -11.77 33.75 -0.15
C ALA A 68 -11.58 34.17 -1.62
N SER A 69 -10.36 34.49 -2.04
CA SER A 69 -10.02 34.87 -3.42
C SER A 69 -9.42 33.70 -4.23
N GLY A 70 -9.36 32.49 -3.67
CA GLY A 70 -8.73 31.34 -4.31
C GLY A 70 -7.20 31.35 -4.24
N ASP A 71 -6.60 32.25 -3.46
CA ASP A 71 -5.14 32.36 -3.34
C ASP A 71 -4.60 31.44 -2.24
N PHE A 72 -3.54 30.73 -2.59
CA PHE A 72 -2.84 29.75 -1.77
C PHE A 72 -1.50 30.26 -1.22
N ASN A 73 -1.10 31.49 -1.54
CA ASN A 73 0.03 32.18 -0.92
C ASN A 73 -0.32 32.64 0.50
N PHE A 74 -1.57 33.05 0.71
CA PHE A 74 -2.14 33.38 2.02
C PHE A 74 -3.38 32.52 2.27
N PRO A 75 -3.22 31.20 2.43
CA PRO A 75 -4.33 30.27 2.54
C PRO A 75 -5.12 30.49 3.84
N ALA A 76 -6.43 30.22 3.81
CA ALA A 76 -7.27 30.23 5.01
C ALA A 76 -6.87 29.11 5.98
N GLU A 77 -6.46 27.96 5.44
CA GLU A 77 -5.92 26.84 6.20
C GLU A 77 -4.65 26.29 5.54
N ASN A 78 -3.63 25.99 6.34
CA ASN A 78 -2.38 25.39 5.86
C ASN A 78 -1.75 24.57 6.98
N ASN A 79 -2.39 23.44 7.27
CA ASN A 79 -1.96 22.51 8.30
C ASN A 79 -1.41 21.25 7.62
N TRP A 80 -0.31 20.76 8.18
CA TRP A 80 0.42 19.61 7.67
C TRP A 80 0.78 18.72 8.84
N TYR A 81 0.50 17.43 8.69
CA TYR A 81 0.77 16.45 9.74
C TYR A 81 1.64 15.33 9.17
N LEU A 82 2.37 14.65 10.05
CA LEU A 82 3.11 13.44 9.71
C LEU A 82 2.50 12.27 10.47
N ALA A 83 1.94 11.30 9.75
CA ALA A 83 1.41 10.08 10.33
C ALA A 83 2.38 8.91 10.14
N PHE A 84 2.55 8.11 11.19
CA PHE A 84 3.34 6.89 11.21
C PHE A 84 2.86 5.95 12.30
N GLY A 85 3.22 4.68 12.20
CA GLY A 85 2.93 3.69 13.24
C GLY A 85 4.19 3.22 13.93
N SER A 86 4.03 2.57 15.09
CA SER A 86 5.15 1.89 15.75
C SER A 86 5.70 0.78 14.86
N GLY A 87 7.00 0.54 14.92
CA GLY A 87 7.61 -0.67 14.34
C GLY A 87 7.92 -1.75 15.39
N PRO A 88 8.72 -2.77 15.02
CA PRO A 88 9.17 -3.83 15.92
C PRO A 88 9.79 -3.27 17.21
N THR A 89 9.54 -3.92 18.34
CA THR A 89 10.10 -3.52 19.63
C THR A 89 10.13 -4.69 20.61
N GLY A 90 10.92 -4.56 21.67
CA GLY A 90 10.87 -5.50 22.78
C GLY A 90 11.40 -4.90 24.08
N ALA A 91 10.92 -5.40 25.20
CA ALA A 91 11.32 -4.99 26.53
C ALA A 91 12.65 -5.63 26.94
N GLY A 92 13.53 -4.82 27.53
CA GLY A 92 14.86 -5.24 27.96
C GLY A 92 15.77 -5.68 26.81
N LEU A 93 17.02 -6.02 27.13
CA LEU A 93 18.03 -6.37 26.12
C LEU A 93 17.61 -7.56 25.25
N SER A 94 16.98 -8.57 25.86
CA SER A 94 16.51 -9.76 25.13
C SER A 94 15.37 -9.42 24.16
N GLY A 95 14.38 -8.64 24.59
CA GLY A 95 13.26 -8.23 23.74
C GLY A 95 13.73 -7.37 22.58
N ILE A 96 14.58 -6.37 22.84
CA ILE A 96 15.18 -5.53 21.79
C ILE A 96 15.91 -6.39 20.76
N ARG A 97 16.66 -7.39 21.21
CA ARG A 97 17.38 -8.29 20.31
C ARG A 97 16.43 -9.14 19.46
N GLN A 98 15.33 -9.64 20.04
CA GLN A 98 14.29 -10.35 19.28
C GLN A 98 13.65 -9.43 18.24
N ALA A 99 13.34 -8.18 18.58
CA ALA A 99 12.82 -7.21 17.63
C ALA A 99 13.80 -6.90 16.49
N LEU A 100 15.10 -6.85 16.78
CA LEU A 100 16.13 -6.61 15.78
C LEU A 100 16.32 -7.81 14.83
N ASP A 101 16.43 -9.02 15.38
CA ASP A 101 16.74 -10.23 14.60
C ASP A 101 15.51 -10.77 13.86
N ASN A 102 14.33 -10.69 14.50
CA ASN A 102 13.11 -11.36 14.07
C ASN A 102 11.96 -10.39 13.71
N ALA A 103 12.20 -9.08 13.77
CA ALA A 103 11.18 -8.05 13.53
C ALA A 103 9.90 -8.30 14.35
N THR A 104 10.05 -8.69 15.62
CA THR A 104 8.93 -8.95 16.55
C THR A 104 8.52 -7.70 17.32
N SER A 105 7.29 -7.68 17.82
CA SER A 105 6.78 -6.65 18.74
C SER A 105 6.15 -7.30 19.97
N ASP A 106 6.48 -6.82 21.17
CA ASP A 106 5.85 -7.26 22.43
C ASP A 106 4.85 -6.23 23.00
N GLN A 107 4.56 -5.16 22.26
CA GLN A 107 3.55 -4.17 22.60
C GLN A 107 2.35 -4.22 21.63
N ASN A 108 1.26 -3.55 22.02
CA ASN A 108 0.21 -3.23 21.08
C ASN A 108 0.72 -2.26 20.01
N MET A 109 0.28 -2.43 18.77
CA MET A 109 0.61 -1.49 17.71
C MET A 109 0.10 -0.08 18.07
N LYS A 110 0.99 0.91 17.95
CA LYS A 110 0.73 2.32 18.21
C LYS A 110 0.66 3.11 16.90
N VAL A 111 -0.13 4.18 16.89
CA VAL A 111 -0.24 5.13 15.76
C VAL A 111 0.01 6.54 16.26
N PHE A 112 0.80 7.29 15.51
CA PHE A 112 1.25 8.63 15.84
C PHE A 112 0.86 9.61 14.73
N VAL A 113 0.45 10.81 15.11
CA VAL A 113 0.25 11.93 14.20
C VAL A 113 0.91 13.16 14.78
N TYR A 114 1.92 13.68 14.08
CA TYR A 114 2.72 14.83 14.51
C TYR A 114 2.35 16.06 13.69
N ASP A 115 1.94 17.14 14.37
CA ASP A 115 1.67 18.44 13.74
C ASP A 115 2.98 19.13 13.38
N LEU A 116 3.23 19.30 12.09
CA LEU A 116 4.47 19.88 11.58
C LEU A 116 4.59 21.38 11.82
N LYS A 117 3.46 22.06 12.00
CA LYS A 117 3.40 23.50 12.25
C LYS A 117 3.61 23.80 13.74
N ASN A 118 2.86 23.10 14.60
CA ASN A 118 2.93 23.28 16.05
C ASN A 118 4.08 22.49 16.70
N LYS A 119 4.68 21.55 15.97
CA LYS A 119 5.80 20.71 16.43
C LYS A 119 5.48 19.88 17.66
N SER A 120 4.26 19.35 17.70
CA SER A 120 3.75 18.50 18.78
C SER A 120 2.91 17.36 18.21
N PHE A 121 2.78 16.26 18.95
CA PHE A 121 1.81 15.24 18.60
C PHE A 121 0.38 15.72 18.84
N LEU A 122 -0.56 15.23 18.03
CA LEU A 122 -1.98 15.39 18.29
C LEU A 122 -2.36 14.55 19.51
N SER A 123 -3.16 15.09 20.42
CA SER A 123 -3.50 14.41 21.69
C SER A 123 -4.13 13.02 21.49
N THR A 124 -4.95 12.85 20.46
CA THR A 124 -5.58 11.55 20.13
C THR A 124 -4.55 10.52 19.63
N PHE A 125 -3.43 10.97 19.07
CA PHE A 125 -2.39 10.14 18.46
C PHE A 125 -1.01 10.32 19.12
N ASP A 126 -0.97 10.42 20.45
CA ASP A 126 0.26 10.57 21.24
C ASP A 126 0.44 9.54 22.38
N PRO A 127 0.66 8.26 22.08
CA PRO A 127 0.20 7.52 20.89
C PRO A 127 -1.29 7.14 20.98
N MET A 128 -1.89 6.90 19.82
CA MET A 128 -3.13 6.11 19.73
C MET A 128 -2.78 4.62 19.85
N ASP A 129 -3.36 3.91 20.82
CA ASP A 129 -3.27 2.45 20.90
C ASP A 129 -4.31 1.81 19.98
N SER A 130 -3.88 0.92 19.09
CA SER A 130 -4.80 0.24 18.16
C SER A 130 -5.60 -0.92 18.79
N GLY A 131 -5.18 -1.42 19.94
CA GLY A 131 -5.68 -2.65 20.55
C GLY A 131 -5.18 -3.94 19.88
N ILE A 132 -4.40 -3.86 18.78
CA ILE A 132 -3.82 -5.03 18.12
C ILE A 132 -2.55 -5.44 18.88
N SER A 133 -2.61 -6.59 19.57
CA SER A 133 -1.55 -7.07 20.45
C SER A 133 -0.32 -7.59 19.71
N THR A 134 0.86 -7.44 20.30
CA THR A 134 2.14 -7.99 19.77
C THR A 134 2.40 -7.62 18.31
N ALA A 135 2.15 -6.36 17.97
CA ALA A 135 2.03 -5.92 16.60
C ALA A 135 2.73 -4.59 16.34
N TYR A 136 2.92 -4.31 15.04
CA TYR A 136 3.46 -3.06 14.54
C TYR A 136 2.87 -2.71 13.17
N ALA A 137 3.05 -1.47 12.72
CA ALA A 137 2.44 -0.97 11.49
C ALA A 137 3.30 -1.25 10.24
N GLY A 138 2.64 -1.64 9.15
CA GLY A 138 3.15 -1.61 7.79
C GLY A 138 3.12 -0.20 7.20
N ASN A 139 3.58 -0.03 5.96
CA ASN A 139 3.69 1.28 5.31
C ASN A 139 2.33 1.99 5.12
N MET A 140 2.32 3.33 5.21
CA MET A 140 1.11 4.14 5.10
C MET A 140 0.92 4.78 3.71
N ALA A 141 -0.34 5.03 3.35
CA ALA A 141 -0.74 5.85 2.21
C ALA A 141 -1.90 6.78 2.61
N THR A 142 -1.80 8.05 2.28
CA THR A 142 -2.90 9.02 2.42
C THR A 142 -3.62 9.17 1.08
N VAL A 143 -4.90 9.53 1.12
CA VAL A 143 -5.71 9.82 -0.07
C VAL A 143 -6.66 10.97 0.19
N ASP A 144 -6.75 11.83 -0.82
CA ASP A 144 -7.75 12.89 -0.99
C ASP A 144 -8.69 12.41 -2.10
N TRP A 145 -9.92 12.02 -1.75
CA TRP A 145 -10.87 11.40 -2.67
C TRP A 145 -11.52 12.42 -3.60
N ASN A 146 -11.72 13.64 -3.13
CA ASN A 146 -12.46 14.69 -3.83
C ASN A 146 -11.55 15.76 -4.47
N GLN A 147 -10.23 15.65 -4.26
CA GLN A 147 -9.17 16.53 -4.75
C GLN A 147 -9.29 17.97 -4.28
N ASP A 148 -9.77 18.18 -3.06
CA ASP A 148 -9.95 19.51 -2.46
C ASP A 148 -8.77 19.99 -1.61
N TYR A 149 -7.66 19.23 -1.62
CA TYR A 149 -6.46 19.44 -0.79
C TYR A 149 -6.65 19.13 0.70
N TYR A 150 -7.70 18.40 1.05
CA TYR A 150 -7.89 17.76 2.34
C TYR A 150 -7.76 16.26 2.12
N ASP A 151 -6.76 15.66 2.75
CA ASP A 151 -6.71 14.21 2.80
C ASP A 151 -7.87 13.68 3.66
N ASP A 152 -8.57 12.68 3.14
CA ASP A 152 -9.79 12.11 3.70
C ASP A 152 -9.53 10.81 4.48
N ALA A 153 -8.46 10.08 4.11
CA ALA A 153 -8.10 8.85 4.79
C ALA A 153 -6.61 8.53 4.72
N THR A 154 -6.09 7.84 5.72
CA THR A 154 -4.77 7.19 5.68
C THR A 154 -4.91 5.69 5.87
N TYR A 155 -4.49 4.88 4.91
CA TYR A 155 -4.53 3.41 4.92
C TYR A 155 -3.18 2.78 5.23
N PHE A 156 -3.18 1.69 5.98
CA PHE A 156 -1.97 0.91 6.30
C PHE A 156 -2.29 -0.46 6.85
N GLY A 157 -1.32 -1.37 6.73
CA GLY A 157 -1.40 -2.70 7.31
C GLY A 157 -0.90 -2.78 8.75
N SER A 158 -1.24 -3.86 9.44
CA SER A 158 -0.53 -4.30 10.65
C SER A 158 0.23 -5.61 10.41
N VAL A 159 1.22 -5.84 11.27
CA VAL A 159 1.94 -7.11 11.39
C VAL A 159 1.85 -7.56 12.83
N GLU A 160 1.07 -8.60 13.07
CA GLU A 160 1.02 -9.32 14.33
C GLU A 160 2.09 -10.40 14.34
N THR A 161 2.83 -10.50 15.43
CA THR A 161 4.06 -11.33 15.52
C THR A 161 3.97 -12.47 16.52
N SER A 162 2.80 -12.66 17.15
CA SER A 162 2.56 -13.81 18.03
C SER A 162 2.24 -15.07 17.21
N GLY A 163 3.14 -16.05 17.24
CA GLY A 163 2.95 -17.30 16.51
C GLY A 163 3.11 -17.11 14.99
N ASN A 164 2.12 -17.58 14.23
CA ASN A 164 2.09 -17.33 12.79
C ASN A 164 1.78 -15.87 12.52
N LEU A 165 2.41 -15.29 11.51
CA LEU A 165 2.17 -13.89 11.19
C LEU A 165 0.71 -13.68 10.79
N SER A 166 0.14 -12.61 11.33
CA SER A 166 -1.22 -12.15 11.06
C SER A 166 -1.21 -10.63 10.85
N GLY A 167 -2.37 -10.07 10.56
CA GLY A 167 -2.54 -8.64 10.39
C GLY A 167 -3.92 -8.25 9.89
N GLU A 168 -4.13 -6.94 9.93
CA GLU A 168 -5.33 -6.24 9.53
C GLU A 168 -4.96 -5.13 8.53
N LEU A 169 -5.90 -4.76 7.67
CA LEU A 169 -5.84 -3.51 6.92
C LEU A 169 -6.64 -2.46 7.69
N LEU A 170 -5.97 -1.38 8.10
CA LEU A 170 -6.53 -0.30 8.89
C LEU A 170 -6.65 0.98 8.07
N ARG A 171 -7.43 1.92 8.61
CA ARG A 171 -7.46 3.31 8.17
C ARG A 171 -7.56 4.28 9.34
N ILE A 172 -7.04 5.48 9.15
CA ILE A 172 -7.43 6.67 9.90
C ILE A 172 -8.47 7.40 9.04
N ASN A 173 -9.67 7.62 9.57
CA ASN A 173 -10.68 8.47 8.94
C ASN A 173 -10.35 9.93 9.25
N LEU A 174 -10.13 10.71 8.20
CA LEU A 174 -9.76 12.12 8.23
C LEU A 174 -10.91 12.99 7.67
N GLU A 175 -12.11 12.49 7.42
CA GLU A 175 -13.18 13.32 6.85
C GLU A 175 -13.57 14.51 7.76
N ASP A 176 -13.49 14.33 9.09
CA ASP A 176 -13.83 15.40 10.02
C ASP A 176 -12.77 16.53 9.97
N PRO A 177 -13.17 17.80 9.84
CA PRO A 177 -12.24 18.94 9.83
C PRO A 177 -11.53 19.13 11.17
N LEU A 178 -12.11 18.68 12.29
CA LEU A 178 -11.48 18.71 13.60
C LEU A 178 -10.61 17.46 13.79
N THR A 179 -9.30 17.68 13.93
CA THR A 179 -8.32 16.60 14.10
C THR A 179 -8.55 15.74 15.34
N SER A 180 -9.25 16.25 16.35
CA SER A 180 -9.65 15.50 17.55
C SER A 180 -10.69 14.41 17.26
N ASN A 181 -11.42 14.51 16.16
CA ASN A 181 -12.48 13.58 15.76
C ASN A 181 -11.99 12.52 14.76
N TRP A 182 -10.71 12.56 14.36
CA TRP A 182 -10.13 11.53 13.53
C TRP A 182 -10.12 10.19 14.26
N THR A 183 -10.50 9.12 13.56
CA THR A 183 -10.68 7.81 14.16
C THR A 183 -9.84 6.75 13.47
N LEU A 184 -9.22 5.88 14.27
CA LEU A 184 -8.57 4.67 13.79
C LEU A 184 -9.61 3.54 13.70
N GLY A 185 -9.63 2.81 12.59
CA GLY A 185 -10.53 1.67 12.43
C GLY A 185 -9.99 0.60 11.47
N THR A 186 -10.49 -0.62 11.62
CA THR A 186 -10.16 -1.75 10.74
C THR A 186 -11.05 -1.72 9.50
N LEU A 187 -10.44 -1.67 8.31
CA LEU A 187 -11.12 -1.90 7.04
C LEU A 187 -11.39 -3.40 6.82
N THR A 188 -10.39 -4.27 7.03
CA THR A 188 -10.58 -5.73 6.93
C THR A 188 -9.55 -6.53 7.72
N ARG A 189 -9.83 -7.83 7.93
CA ARG A 189 -8.98 -8.78 8.65
C ARG A 189 -8.65 -9.99 7.77
N PRO A 190 -7.62 -9.92 6.91
CA PRO A 190 -7.16 -11.08 6.14
C PRO A 190 -6.46 -12.12 7.03
N GLN A 191 -6.11 -11.76 8.28
CA GLN A 191 -5.30 -12.57 9.18
C GLN A 191 -3.93 -12.89 8.57
N ARG A 192 -3.37 -11.90 7.88
CA ARG A 192 -2.07 -11.98 7.19
C ARG A 192 -1.32 -10.66 7.38
N PRO A 193 0.02 -10.71 7.54
CA PRO A 193 0.78 -9.50 7.74
C PRO A 193 0.70 -8.61 6.51
N ILE A 194 0.61 -7.30 6.71
CA ILE A 194 0.61 -6.33 5.61
C ILE A 194 1.69 -5.29 5.89
N ILE A 195 2.84 -5.41 5.20
CA ILE A 195 3.90 -4.39 5.23
C ILE A 195 3.85 -3.44 4.03
N ALA A 196 3.23 -3.87 2.94
CA ALA A 196 3.10 -3.10 1.72
C ALA A 196 2.34 -1.80 1.98
N ARG A 197 2.72 -0.75 1.23
CA ARG A 197 1.94 0.50 1.20
C ARG A 197 0.67 0.25 0.39
N PRO A 198 -0.53 0.48 0.93
CA PRO A 198 -1.75 0.36 0.14
C PRO A 198 -1.81 1.40 -0.99
N SER A 199 -2.56 1.09 -2.04
CA SER A 199 -2.95 2.08 -3.05
C SER A 199 -4.46 2.28 -3.04
N ALA A 200 -4.90 3.51 -3.29
CA ALA A 200 -6.29 3.90 -3.21
C ALA A 200 -6.71 4.57 -4.53
N VAL A 201 -7.89 4.24 -5.05
CA VAL A 201 -8.47 4.88 -6.25
C VAL A 201 -9.97 5.05 -6.08
N THR A 202 -10.52 6.09 -6.69
CA THR A 202 -11.97 6.27 -6.84
C THR A 202 -12.35 6.09 -8.30
N ASN A 203 -13.60 5.68 -8.55
CA ASN A 203 -14.15 5.56 -9.90
C ASN A 203 -15.32 6.53 -10.12
N SER A 204 -15.90 6.51 -11.32
CA SER A 204 -17.04 7.36 -11.69
C SER A 204 -18.30 7.13 -10.85
N ASP A 205 -18.42 5.93 -10.23
CA ASP A 205 -19.53 5.56 -9.36
C ASP A 205 -19.28 5.98 -7.90
N ASN A 206 -18.20 6.73 -7.65
CA ASN A 206 -17.75 7.16 -6.33
C ASN A 206 -17.45 5.98 -5.38
N GLU A 207 -17.10 4.81 -5.93
CA GLU A 207 -16.58 3.70 -5.13
C GLU A 207 -15.13 3.98 -4.75
N ARG A 208 -14.84 3.97 -3.46
CA ARG A 208 -13.49 4.16 -2.93
C ARG A 208 -12.80 2.82 -2.74
N TRP A 209 -11.92 2.47 -3.65
CA TRP A 209 -11.19 1.21 -3.68
C TRP A 209 -9.84 1.33 -2.99
N VAL A 210 -9.47 0.30 -2.23
CA VAL A 210 -8.17 0.14 -1.56
C VAL A 210 -7.57 -1.21 -1.96
N PHE A 211 -6.34 -1.18 -2.47
CA PHE A 211 -5.60 -2.33 -2.95
C PHE A 211 -4.33 -2.54 -2.17
N VAL A 212 -4.06 -3.77 -1.76
CA VAL A 212 -2.84 -4.12 -1.05
C VAL A 212 -2.50 -5.60 -1.18
N GLY A 213 -1.21 -5.90 -1.10
CA GLY A 213 -0.70 -7.25 -0.96
C GLY A 213 -0.38 -7.60 0.49
N SER A 214 -0.61 -8.85 0.87
CA SER A 214 -0.17 -9.40 2.14
C SER A 214 1.17 -10.13 2.00
N GLY A 215 1.79 -10.36 3.16
CA GLY A 215 3.10 -10.96 3.32
C GLY A 215 4.07 -10.04 4.06
N ARG A 216 5.14 -10.66 4.55
CA ARG A 216 6.32 -10.01 5.11
C ARG A 216 7.55 -10.73 4.58
N GLU A 217 8.58 -9.99 4.19
CA GLU A 217 9.87 -10.54 3.73
C GLU A 217 10.99 -9.65 4.28
N VAL A 218 11.20 -9.71 5.60
CA VAL A 218 12.22 -8.88 6.31
C VAL A 218 13.18 -9.72 7.13
N THR A 219 12.81 -10.95 7.50
CA THR A 219 13.65 -11.87 8.29
C THR A 219 13.85 -13.20 7.60
N GLN A 220 14.82 -13.99 8.05
CA GLN A 220 15.07 -15.32 7.48
C GLN A 220 13.89 -16.29 7.66
N SER A 221 13.14 -16.18 8.76
CA SER A 221 11.95 -17.01 8.98
C SER A 221 10.84 -16.70 7.98
N ASP A 222 10.81 -15.47 7.45
CA ASP A 222 9.84 -15.09 6.45
C ASP A 222 10.06 -15.90 5.17
N SER A 223 11.30 -16.06 4.70
CA SER A 223 11.64 -16.83 3.50
C SER A 223 11.33 -18.34 3.60
N ARG A 224 10.85 -18.79 4.76
CA ARG A 224 10.41 -20.17 5.06
C ARG A 224 8.92 -20.29 5.31
N ASN A 225 8.21 -19.17 5.33
CA ASN A 225 6.80 -19.12 5.69
C ASN A 225 5.94 -19.72 4.56
N THR A 226 5.12 -20.71 4.93
CA THR A 226 4.22 -21.44 4.02
C THR A 226 2.77 -20.99 4.17
N GLN A 227 2.48 -19.80 4.68
CA GLN A 227 1.11 -19.28 4.75
C GLN A 227 0.66 -18.84 3.35
N GLN A 228 -0.58 -19.17 3.00
CA GLN A 228 -1.24 -18.59 1.83
C GLN A 228 -1.42 -17.08 2.03
N GLU A 229 -0.75 -16.27 1.20
CA GLU A 229 -0.93 -14.82 1.14
C GLU A 229 -1.89 -14.41 0.02
N TYR A 230 -2.27 -13.15 0.00
CA TYR A 230 -3.27 -12.61 -0.92
C TYR A 230 -2.84 -11.27 -1.48
N PHE A 231 -3.33 -10.97 -2.67
CA PHE A 231 -3.47 -9.61 -3.15
C PHE A 231 -4.96 -9.32 -3.32
N PHE A 232 -5.45 -8.19 -2.84
CA PHE A 232 -6.89 -7.96 -2.78
C PHE A 232 -7.25 -6.49 -2.96
N GLY A 233 -8.50 -6.28 -3.41
CA GLY A 233 -9.13 -4.98 -3.56
C GLY A 233 -10.42 -4.92 -2.77
N ILE A 234 -10.61 -3.87 -1.98
CA ILE A 234 -11.77 -3.70 -1.10
C ILE A 234 -12.33 -2.30 -1.26
N LYS A 235 -13.65 -2.20 -1.30
CA LYS A 235 -14.38 -0.92 -1.29
C LYS A 235 -14.62 -0.45 0.14
N GLU A 236 -14.54 0.85 0.37
CA GLU A 236 -15.10 1.43 1.59
C GLU A 236 -16.61 1.11 1.68
N PRO A 237 -17.08 0.54 2.81
CA PRO A 237 -18.46 0.12 2.91
C PRO A 237 -19.38 1.33 3.06
N THR A 238 -20.47 1.33 2.32
CA THR A 238 -21.53 2.33 2.43
C THR A 238 -22.76 1.76 3.16
N LEU A 239 -23.45 2.63 3.88
CA LEU A 239 -24.76 2.36 4.45
C LEU A 239 -25.71 3.45 3.97
N SER A 240 -26.73 3.07 3.20
CA SER A 240 -27.71 4.01 2.60
C SER A 240 -27.06 5.14 1.78
N GLY A 241 -26.00 4.81 1.02
CA GLY A 241 -25.29 5.77 0.15
C GLY A 241 -24.28 6.67 0.85
N VAL A 242 -24.06 6.49 2.16
CA VAL A 242 -23.05 7.22 2.94
C VAL A 242 -21.94 6.28 3.36
N PHE A 243 -20.67 6.70 3.33
CA PHE A 243 -19.55 5.90 3.82
C PHE A 243 -19.71 5.62 5.32
N SER A 244 -19.89 4.35 5.64
CA SER A 244 -20.08 3.90 7.02
C SER A 244 -18.77 3.78 7.79
N TYR A 245 -17.65 3.63 7.05
CA TYR A 245 -16.35 3.28 7.61
C TYR A 245 -16.44 2.11 8.60
N GLY A 246 -17.29 1.12 8.30
CA GLY A 246 -17.32 -0.17 8.99
C GLY A 246 -16.19 -1.12 8.56
N THR A 247 -16.11 -2.27 9.23
CA THR A 247 -15.22 -3.36 8.84
C THR A 247 -15.89 -4.26 7.80
N VAL A 248 -15.18 -4.55 6.71
CA VAL A 248 -15.57 -5.52 5.69
C VAL A 248 -15.00 -6.90 6.06
N PRO A 249 -15.85 -7.94 6.23
CA PRO A 249 -15.36 -9.30 6.45
C PRO A 249 -14.51 -9.79 5.27
N PHE A 250 -13.29 -10.27 5.52
CA PHE A 250 -12.43 -10.76 4.44
C PHE A 250 -13.03 -12.00 3.72
N SER A 251 -13.88 -12.74 4.42
CA SER A 251 -14.64 -13.85 3.87
C SER A 251 -15.72 -13.44 2.86
N SER A 252 -16.16 -12.18 2.84
CA SER A 252 -17.14 -11.69 1.87
C SER A 252 -16.52 -11.23 0.55
N LEU A 253 -15.19 -11.22 0.42
CA LEU A 253 -14.52 -10.90 -0.84
C LEU A 253 -14.61 -12.09 -1.79
N ILE A 254 -14.91 -11.79 -3.06
CA ILE A 254 -14.99 -12.78 -4.12
C ILE A 254 -13.57 -13.26 -4.48
N ASP A 255 -13.35 -14.57 -4.45
CA ASP A 255 -12.09 -15.15 -4.91
C ASP A 255 -12.09 -15.23 -6.43
N THR A 256 -11.30 -14.36 -7.08
CA THR A 256 -11.21 -14.28 -8.54
C THR A 256 -9.92 -14.89 -9.08
N THR A 257 -9.18 -15.61 -8.23
CA THR A 257 -7.86 -16.16 -8.57
C THR A 257 -7.90 -17.04 -9.81
N ASP A 258 -8.86 -17.95 -9.90
CA ASP A 258 -8.84 -19.00 -10.93
C ASP A 258 -9.66 -18.62 -12.17
N ILE A 259 -10.18 -17.40 -12.23
CA ILE A 259 -10.93 -16.91 -13.38
C ILE A 259 -9.95 -16.61 -14.52
N GLN A 260 -10.14 -17.30 -15.64
CA GLN A 260 -9.42 -17.08 -16.88
C GLN A 260 -10.31 -16.35 -17.87
N VAL A 261 -9.81 -15.22 -18.39
CA VAL A 261 -10.49 -14.34 -19.33
C VAL A 261 -9.82 -14.52 -20.68
N GLU A 262 -10.58 -14.89 -21.70
CA GLU A 262 -10.13 -15.01 -23.09
C GLU A 262 -9.93 -13.62 -23.71
N ALA A 263 -9.31 -13.55 -24.89
CA ALA A 263 -8.92 -12.30 -25.50
C ALA A 263 -10.14 -11.47 -25.92
N ASP A 264 -11.19 -12.12 -26.39
CA ASP A 264 -12.48 -11.51 -26.76
C ASP A 264 -13.35 -11.08 -25.55
N GLY A 265 -12.97 -11.53 -24.35
CA GLY A 265 -13.64 -11.20 -23.10
C GLY A 265 -14.60 -12.26 -22.59
N ASP A 266 -14.72 -13.42 -23.23
CA ASP A 266 -15.39 -14.57 -22.63
C ASP A 266 -14.57 -15.16 -21.48
N LEU A 267 -15.23 -15.88 -20.58
CA LEU A 267 -14.56 -16.68 -19.57
C LEU A 267 -14.43 -18.11 -20.07
N VAL A 268 -13.23 -18.69 -19.92
CA VAL A 268 -12.96 -20.11 -20.25
C VAL A 268 -13.97 -21.05 -19.57
N SER A 269 -14.44 -20.67 -18.39
CA SER A 269 -15.50 -21.35 -17.66
C SER A 269 -16.38 -20.34 -16.96
N SER A 270 -17.69 -20.61 -16.92
CA SER A 270 -18.61 -19.77 -16.17
C SER A 270 -18.25 -19.75 -14.68
N PHE A 271 -18.50 -18.62 -14.04
CA PHE A 271 -18.16 -18.38 -12.65
C PHE A 271 -19.39 -17.96 -11.86
N THR A 272 -19.60 -18.57 -10.69
CA THR A 272 -20.72 -18.24 -9.81
C THR A 272 -20.24 -17.23 -8.75
N VAL A 273 -20.61 -15.96 -8.93
CA VAL A 273 -20.27 -14.86 -8.00
C VAL A 273 -21.10 -14.98 -6.71
N THR A 274 -22.40 -15.27 -6.85
CA THR A 274 -23.32 -15.54 -5.75
C THR A 274 -24.24 -16.68 -6.15
N PRO A 275 -24.98 -17.33 -5.22
CA PRO A 275 -25.93 -18.39 -5.58
C PRO A 275 -26.97 -17.99 -6.64
N ALA A 276 -27.25 -16.69 -6.80
CA ALA A 276 -28.20 -16.16 -7.78
C ALA A 276 -27.53 -15.55 -9.03
N THR A 277 -26.19 -15.49 -9.09
CA THR A 277 -25.46 -14.77 -10.14
C THR A 277 -24.32 -15.63 -10.67
N THR A 278 -24.50 -16.15 -11.88
CA THR A 278 -23.44 -16.82 -12.67
C THR A 278 -23.12 -15.96 -13.89
N VAL A 279 -21.84 -15.81 -14.16
CA VAL A 279 -21.28 -14.96 -15.22
C VAL A 279 -20.42 -15.81 -16.15
N ASN A 280 -20.30 -15.40 -17.41
CA ASN A 280 -19.53 -16.13 -18.42
C ASN A 280 -18.69 -15.21 -19.30
N SER A 281 -18.64 -13.92 -18.98
CA SER A 281 -17.79 -12.94 -19.66
C SER A 281 -17.19 -11.95 -18.67
N PHE A 282 -16.11 -11.28 -19.06
CA PHE A 282 -15.47 -10.21 -18.32
C PHE A 282 -16.46 -9.09 -17.97
N GLU A 283 -17.31 -8.70 -18.91
CA GLU A 283 -18.28 -7.62 -18.67
C GLU A 283 -19.38 -8.03 -17.69
N SER A 284 -19.88 -9.27 -17.79
CA SER A 284 -20.86 -9.77 -16.83
C SER A 284 -20.26 -9.94 -15.42
N LEU A 285 -18.98 -10.34 -15.32
CA LEU A 285 -18.24 -10.38 -14.06
C LEU A 285 -18.05 -8.97 -13.48
N ARG A 286 -17.62 -7.99 -14.29
CA ARG A 286 -17.44 -6.60 -13.89
C ARG A 286 -18.74 -6.01 -13.34
N SER A 287 -19.85 -6.23 -14.04
CA SER A 287 -21.17 -5.82 -13.60
C SER A 287 -21.57 -6.48 -12.28
N ALA A 288 -21.38 -7.80 -12.13
CA ALA A 288 -21.71 -8.52 -10.90
C ALA A 288 -20.93 -8.01 -9.68
N LEU A 289 -19.65 -7.65 -9.86
CA LEU A 289 -18.76 -7.18 -8.78
C LEU A 289 -19.05 -5.74 -8.32
N THR A 290 -19.85 -4.95 -9.04
CA THR A 290 -20.30 -3.62 -8.58
C THR A 290 -21.06 -3.72 -7.25
N THR A 291 -21.82 -4.78 -7.04
CA THR A 291 -22.61 -5.00 -5.81
C THR A 291 -21.84 -5.71 -4.69
N GLN A 292 -20.59 -6.13 -4.96
CA GLN A 292 -19.77 -6.85 -4.00
C GLN A 292 -18.81 -5.91 -3.28
N ALA A 293 -18.36 -6.32 -2.09
CA ALA A 293 -17.45 -5.52 -1.26
C ALA A 293 -16.01 -5.46 -1.83
N GLY A 294 -15.68 -6.35 -2.77
CA GLY A 294 -14.37 -6.44 -3.39
C GLY A 294 -14.02 -7.86 -3.81
N TRP A 295 -12.74 -8.09 -4.07
CA TRP A 295 -12.20 -9.35 -4.57
C TRP A 295 -10.83 -9.65 -3.96
N LYS A 296 -10.41 -10.92 -4.07
CA LYS A 296 -9.08 -11.39 -3.66
C LYS A 296 -8.49 -12.36 -4.68
N ASN A 297 -7.19 -12.26 -4.85
CA ASN A 297 -6.34 -13.22 -5.55
C ASN A 297 -5.45 -13.93 -4.52
N ARG A 298 -5.48 -15.25 -4.49
CA ARG A 298 -4.51 -16.10 -3.80
C ARG A 298 -3.17 -15.98 -4.53
N LEU A 299 -2.11 -15.66 -3.78
CA LEU A 299 -0.74 -15.75 -4.29
C LEU A 299 -0.29 -17.21 -4.39
N ILE A 300 0.81 -17.47 -5.07
CA ILE A 300 1.35 -18.81 -5.31
C ILE A 300 1.49 -19.56 -3.99
N TYR A 301 0.90 -20.74 -3.93
CA TYR A 301 0.92 -21.59 -2.75
C TYR A 301 0.64 -23.03 -3.15
N ASP A 302 1.43 -23.96 -2.63
CA ASP A 302 1.30 -25.39 -2.89
C ASP A 302 1.20 -26.23 -1.61
N GLY A 303 1.11 -25.58 -0.44
CA GLY A 303 1.04 -26.26 0.86
C GLY A 303 2.37 -26.73 1.44
N THR A 304 3.46 -26.69 0.69
CA THR A 304 4.74 -27.30 1.09
C THR A 304 5.89 -26.31 1.04
N ASN A 305 5.99 -25.55 -0.05
CA ASN A 305 7.02 -24.56 -0.28
C ASN A 305 6.62 -23.20 0.30
N PRO A 306 7.57 -22.27 0.49
CA PRO A 306 7.26 -20.91 0.89
C PRO A 306 6.22 -20.28 -0.04
N GLY A 307 5.22 -19.62 0.56
CA GLY A 307 4.15 -18.95 -0.17
C GLY A 307 4.65 -17.69 -0.89
N GLY A 308 4.03 -17.38 -2.02
CA GLY A 308 4.20 -16.10 -2.72
C GLY A 308 3.71 -14.94 -1.87
N LYS A 309 4.38 -13.78 -1.97
CA LYS A 309 4.13 -12.59 -1.14
C LYS A 309 4.10 -11.34 -1.99
N SER A 310 3.33 -10.35 -1.59
CA SER A 310 3.33 -9.03 -2.22
C SER A 310 3.65 -7.96 -1.18
N VAL A 311 4.93 -7.60 -1.08
CA VAL A 311 5.47 -6.70 -0.03
C VAL A 311 5.75 -5.28 -0.51
N SER A 312 5.59 -5.01 -1.80
CA SER A 312 5.80 -3.71 -2.43
C SER A 312 4.46 -2.99 -2.66
N SER A 313 4.52 -1.67 -2.84
CA SER A 313 3.33 -0.88 -3.18
C SER A 313 2.81 -1.31 -4.55
N PRO A 314 1.50 -1.54 -4.74
CA PRO A 314 0.96 -1.66 -6.08
C PRO A 314 0.99 -0.31 -6.79
N ALA A 315 0.96 -0.35 -8.11
CA ALA A 315 0.88 0.80 -9.01
C ALA A 315 -0.41 0.72 -9.83
N ASN A 316 -1.05 1.86 -10.07
CA ASN A 316 -2.32 1.94 -10.79
C ASN A 316 -2.17 2.80 -12.04
N ALA A 317 -2.69 2.32 -13.17
CA ALA A 317 -2.82 3.07 -14.41
C ALA A 317 -4.22 2.82 -14.97
N PHE A 318 -5.11 3.81 -14.90
CA PHE A 318 -6.50 3.67 -15.36
C PHE A 318 -7.20 2.47 -14.71
N ALA A 319 -7.62 1.50 -15.54
CA ALA A 319 -8.26 0.28 -15.09
C ALA A 319 -7.28 -0.81 -14.63
N LEU A 320 -5.97 -0.58 -14.78
CA LEU A 320 -4.92 -1.54 -14.51
C LEU A 320 -4.34 -1.37 -13.10
N LEU A 321 -4.19 -2.48 -12.41
CA LEU A 321 -3.59 -2.64 -11.09
C LEU A 321 -2.39 -3.58 -11.22
N LEU A 322 -1.21 -3.05 -10.95
CA LEU A 322 0.07 -3.72 -11.13
C LEU A 322 0.71 -3.97 -9.77
N PHE A 323 1.21 -5.19 -9.56
CA PHE A 323 1.97 -5.52 -8.36
C PHE A 323 2.98 -6.64 -8.61
N THR A 324 4.00 -6.70 -7.77
CA THR A 324 4.98 -7.79 -7.82
C THR A 324 4.65 -8.85 -6.79
N GLU A 325 4.77 -10.10 -7.20
CA GLU A 325 4.65 -11.26 -6.35
C GLU A 325 6.01 -11.96 -6.28
N TYR A 326 6.53 -12.13 -5.07
CA TYR A 326 7.79 -12.83 -4.80
C TYR A 326 7.52 -14.15 -4.08
N GLN A 327 8.02 -15.25 -4.65
CA GLN A 327 8.01 -16.55 -4.02
C GLN A 327 9.44 -16.91 -3.59
N PRO A 328 9.72 -17.03 -2.28
CA PRO A 328 11.01 -17.51 -1.80
C PRO A 328 11.33 -18.91 -2.35
N PRO A 329 12.62 -19.28 -2.47
CA PRO A 329 12.99 -20.57 -3.03
C PRO A 329 12.60 -21.71 -2.08
N ALA A 330 12.18 -22.84 -2.67
CA ALA A 330 11.91 -24.07 -1.91
C ALA A 330 13.17 -24.58 -1.18
N ASP A 331 14.31 -24.56 -1.87
CA ASP A 331 15.61 -24.86 -1.28
C ASP A 331 16.21 -23.63 -0.62
N GLN A 332 16.38 -23.68 0.70
CA GLN A 332 16.93 -22.62 1.52
C GLN A 332 18.44 -22.39 1.30
N CYS A 333 19.11 -23.26 0.54
CA CYS A 333 20.48 -23.05 0.07
C CYS A 333 20.55 -22.09 -1.13
N LEU A 334 19.42 -21.86 -1.80
CA LEU A 334 19.32 -20.87 -2.86
C LEU A 334 19.07 -19.49 -2.25
N VAL A 335 19.78 -18.50 -2.75
CA VAL A 335 19.66 -17.11 -2.28
C VAL A 335 18.42 -16.44 -2.87
N ASP A 336 18.09 -16.76 -4.13
CA ASP A 336 17.08 -16.04 -4.89
C ASP A 336 15.82 -16.88 -5.11
N GLY A 337 14.68 -16.33 -4.70
CA GLY A 337 13.36 -16.81 -5.10
C GLY A 337 12.97 -16.38 -6.51
N THR A 338 11.75 -16.68 -6.90
CA THR A 338 11.18 -16.25 -8.20
C THR A 338 10.25 -15.08 -8.00
N ASN A 339 10.30 -14.10 -8.89
CA ASN A 339 9.41 -12.95 -8.87
C ASN A 339 8.56 -12.86 -10.13
N PHE A 340 7.38 -12.29 -9.99
CA PHE A 340 6.37 -12.17 -11.03
C PHE A 340 5.79 -10.75 -11.05
N LEU A 341 5.46 -10.28 -12.25
CA LEU A 341 4.59 -9.13 -12.44
C LEU A 341 3.17 -9.64 -12.62
N ASN A 342 2.25 -9.13 -11.80
CA ASN A 342 0.82 -9.32 -11.97
C ASN A 342 0.19 -8.03 -12.50
N ALA A 343 -0.73 -8.15 -13.44
CA ALA A 343 -1.47 -7.06 -14.02
C ALA A 343 -2.95 -7.43 -14.06
N LEU A 344 -3.75 -6.77 -13.21
CA LEU A 344 -5.15 -7.08 -13.00
C LEU A 344 -6.03 -5.88 -13.34
N HIS A 345 -7.25 -6.14 -13.75
CA HIS A 345 -8.29 -5.11 -13.79
C HIS A 345 -8.73 -4.76 -12.37
N TYR A 346 -8.74 -3.48 -12.02
CA TYR A 346 -8.94 -3.03 -10.63
C TYR A 346 -10.30 -3.44 -10.04
N GLN A 347 -11.37 -3.52 -10.85
CA GLN A 347 -12.71 -3.90 -10.35
C GLN A 347 -12.91 -5.41 -10.25
N THR A 348 -12.24 -6.20 -11.10
CA THR A 348 -12.50 -7.65 -11.21
C THR A 348 -11.43 -8.51 -10.58
N GLY A 349 -10.20 -8.01 -10.45
CA GLY A 349 -9.05 -8.82 -10.04
C GLY A 349 -8.67 -9.90 -11.05
N THR A 350 -9.09 -9.77 -12.31
CA THR A 350 -8.76 -10.71 -13.40
C THR A 350 -7.87 -10.03 -14.43
N ALA A 351 -7.37 -10.76 -15.44
CA ALA A 351 -6.80 -10.11 -16.62
C ALA A 351 -7.84 -9.22 -17.32
N ILE A 352 -7.38 -8.15 -17.97
CA ILE A 352 -8.16 -7.41 -18.96
C ILE A 352 -8.14 -8.23 -20.27
N PRO A 353 -9.27 -8.38 -20.98
CA PRO A 353 -9.29 -9.04 -22.28
C PRO A 353 -8.28 -8.39 -23.24
N ALA A 354 -7.41 -9.20 -23.85
CA ALA A 354 -6.32 -8.70 -24.69
C ALA A 354 -6.82 -7.92 -25.93
N SER A 355 -8.04 -8.19 -26.42
CA SER A 355 -8.67 -7.43 -27.50
C SER A 355 -9.12 -6.02 -27.07
N ILE A 356 -9.41 -5.82 -25.78
CA ILE A 356 -9.72 -4.50 -25.21
C ILE A 356 -8.43 -3.73 -24.94
N GLN A 357 -7.50 -4.38 -24.24
CA GLN A 357 -6.20 -3.80 -23.91
C GLN A 357 -5.19 -4.93 -23.71
N LYS A 358 -4.21 -5.03 -24.62
CA LYS A 358 -3.07 -5.92 -24.47
C LYS A 358 -2.13 -5.37 -23.41
N VAL A 359 -1.86 -6.17 -22.38
CA VAL A 359 -0.93 -5.81 -21.29
C VAL A 359 0.22 -6.80 -21.19
N LEU A 360 -0.04 -8.03 -20.73
CA LEU A 360 0.99 -9.08 -20.59
C LEU A 360 0.83 -10.23 -21.59
N THR A 361 -0.23 -10.20 -22.39
CA THR A 361 -0.52 -11.22 -23.40
C THR A 361 0.41 -11.01 -24.59
N PRO A 362 1.14 -12.05 -25.05
CA PRO A 362 2.02 -11.95 -26.21
C PRO A 362 1.26 -11.60 -27.49
N ASP A 363 1.99 -11.09 -28.49
CA ASP A 363 1.46 -10.88 -29.83
C ASP A 363 0.98 -12.18 -30.49
N GLY A 364 0.09 -12.05 -31.47
CA GLY A 364 -0.45 -13.18 -32.23
C GLY A 364 -1.53 -13.97 -31.49
N PHE A 365 -2.15 -13.38 -30.46
CA PHE A 365 -3.31 -13.96 -29.78
C PHE A 365 -4.53 -14.05 -30.73
N THR A 366 -5.34 -15.07 -30.52
CA THR A 366 -6.67 -15.28 -31.12
C THR A 366 -7.76 -15.00 -30.10
N ASP A 367 -9.02 -14.96 -30.52
CA ASP A 367 -10.17 -14.66 -29.64
C ASP A 367 -10.22 -15.57 -28.40
N ASP A 368 -9.94 -16.86 -28.57
CA ASP A 368 -9.91 -17.91 -27.52
C ASP A 368 -8.59 -17.94 -26.72
N THR A 369 -7.63 -17.05 -27.01
CA THR A 369 -6.38 -16.99 -26.25
C THR A 369 -6.63 -16.42 -24.86
N VAL A 370 -6.26 -17.16 -23.81
CA VAL A 370 -6.33 -16.66 -22.44
C VAL A 370 -5.42 -15.46 -22.24
N SER A 371 -6.01 -14.35 -21.78
CA SER A 371 -5.28 -13.13 -21.46
C SER A 371 -4.39 -13.32 -20.24
N ASN A 372 -3.11 -12.96 -20.37
CA ASN A 372 -2.14 -13.17 -19.31
C ASN A 372 -2.37 -12.18 -18.16
N LYS A 373 -2.65 -12.70 -16.97
CA LYS A 373 -2.68 -11.91 -15.72
C LYS A 373 -1.32 -11.78 -15.04
N LYS A 374 -0.35 -12.64 -15.38
CA LYS A 374 0.93 -12.78 -14.69
C LYS A 374 2.05 -13.21 -15.63
N ILE A 375 3.24 -12.64 -15.46
CA ILE A 375 4.49 -13.06 -16.13
C ILE A 375 5.64 -13.19 -15.12
N SER A 376 6.63 -14.03 -15.42
CA SER A 376 7.85 -14.12 -14.61
C SER A 376 8.80 -12.96 -14.92
N LEU A 377 9.41 -12.40 -13.87
CA LEU A 377 10.46 -11.39 -13.94
C LEU A 377 11.85 -11.98 -13.66
N GLY A 378 11.93 -13.30 -13.46
CA GLY A 378 13.16 -14.01 -13.09
C GLY A 378 13.42 -14.03 -11.59
N ALA A 379 14.70 -14.09 -11.24
CA ALA A 379 15.17 -14.32 -9.88
C ALA A 379 15.22 -13.03 -9.02
N GLY A 380 15.01 -13.21 -7.72
CA GLY A 380 15.16 -12.17 -6.69
C GLY A 380 13.91 -11.33 -6.46
N LEU A 381 13.89 -10.57 -5.36
CA LEU A 381 12.76 -9.72 -4.97
C LEU A 381 12.75 -8.41 -5.79
N ALA A 382 11.71 -8.21 -6.61
CA ALA A 382 11.57 -6.97 -7.37
C ALA A 382 10.92 -5.85 -6.52
N PRO A 383 11.23 -4.57 -6.79
CA PRO A 383 10.57 -3.43 -6.16
C PRO A 383 9.17 -3.21 -6.74
N ALA A 384 8.48 -2.19 -6.22
CA ALA A 384 7.19 -1.75 -6.76
C ALA A 384 7.31 -1.40 -8.26
N PRO A 385 6.31 -1.75 -9.10
CA PRO A 385 6.27 -1.32 -10.49
C PRO A 385 6.25 0.20 -10.61
N VAL A 386 6.91 0.73 -11.65
CA VAL A 386 6.90 2.17 -11.97
C VAL A 386 6.22 2.36 -13.31
N ILE A 387 5.27 3.28 -13.37
CA ILE A 387 4.64 3.71 -14.62
C ILE A 387 5.42 4.92 -15.13
N HIS A 388 5.89 4.83 -16.38
CA HIS A 388 6.65 5.89 -17.03
C HIS A 388 5.97 6.26 -18.35
N GLN A 389 5.74 7.55 -18.55
CA GLN A 389 5.34 8.08 -19.85
C GLN A 389 6.57 8.64 -20.56
N GLY A 390 6.89 8.08 -21.72
CA GLY A 390 7.97 8.52 -22.58
C GLY A 390 7.67 9.85 -23.26
N SER A 391 8.70 10.49 -23.83
CA SER A 391 8.55 11.73 -24.59
C SER A 391 7.77 11.57 -25.90
N ASP A 392 7.60 10.32 -26.35
CA ASP A 392 6.77 9.90 -27.48
C ASP A 392 5.28 9.79 -27.12
N GLY A 393 4.92 10.01 -25.86
CA GLY A 393 3.55 9.90 -25.35
C GLY A 393 3.16 8.48 -24.92
N ASN A 394 4.00 7.48 -25.20
CA ASN A 394 3.74 6.09 -24.86
C ASN A 394 3.93 5.85 -23.37
N THR A 395 3.02 5.07 -22.77
CA THR A 395 3.14 4.67 -21.37
C THR A 395 3.76 3.28 -21.30
N SER A 396 4.76 3.11 -20.44
CA SER A 396 5.44 1.84 -20.19
C SER A 396 5.44 1.52 -18.70
N ILE A 397 5.42 0.23 -18.39
CA ILE A 397 5.62 -0.31 -17.05
C ILE A 397 7.08 -0.74 -16.96
N ILE A 398 7.82 -0.07 -16.07
CA ILE A 398 9.22 -0.35 -15.82
C ILE A 398 9.34 -1.09 -14.49
N ILE A 399 9.99 -2.25 -14.53
CA ILE A 399 10.30 -3.03 -13.33
C ILE A 399 11.72 -3.53 -13.41
N GLN A 400 12.49 -3.26 -12.37
CA GLN A 400 13.81 -3.85 -12.19
C GLN A 400 13.67 -5.20 -11.49
N GLY A 401 14.02 -6.29 -12.15
CA GLY A 401 14.12 -7.60 -11.52
C GLY A 401 15.25 -7.64 -10.48
N GLY A 402 15.14 -8.57 -9.54
CA GLY A 402 16.07 -8.68 -8.41
C GLY A 402 17.51 -8.98 -8.82
N ALA A 403 17.72 -9.64 -9.96
CA ALA A 403 19.03 -9.92 -10.56
C ALA A 403 19.62 -8.73 -11.35
N GLY A 404 18.99 -7.55 -11.30
CA GLY A 404 19.43 -6.36 -12.03
C GLY A 404 18.99 -6.32 -13.49
N ASN A 405 18.20 -7.30 -13.96
CA ASN A 405 17.50 -7.20 -15.23
C ASN A 405 16.44 -6.10 -15.18
N ILE A 406 16.23 -5.38 -16.28
CA ILE A 406 15.14 -4.42 -16.40
C ILE A 406 14.13 -5.01 -17.39
N SER A 407 12.90 -5.16 -16.94
CA SER A 407 11.75 -5.49 -17.79
C SER A 407 11.00 -4.20 -18.09
N SER A 408 10.77 -3.94 -19.38
CA SER A 408 9.85 -2.91 -19.85
C SER A 408 8.69 -3.60 -20.53
N THR A 409 7.47 -3.27 -20.12
CA THR A 409 6.25 -3.69 -20.80
C THR A 409 5.55 -2.44 -21.27
N ASP A 410 5.51 -2.24 -22.58
CA ASP A 410 4.78 -1.11 -23.15
C ASP A 410 3.28 -1.35 -22.99
N LEU A 411 2.58 -0.33 -22.52
CA LEU A 411 1.13 -0.30 -22.54
C LEU A 411 0.72 0.30 -23.87
N GLU A 412 0.00 -0.50 -24.68
CA GLU A 412 -0.68 0.02 -25.86
C GLU A 412 -1.84 0.91 -25.41
N TYR A 413 -1.50 2.13 -25.02
CA TYR A 413 -2.42 3.15 -24.56
C TYR A 413 -2.01 4.48 -25.20
N THR A 414 -2.90 5.04 -26.02
CA THR A 414 -2.74 6.41 -26.49
C THR A 414 -3.44 7.31 -25.49
N LEU A 415 -2.67 8.05 -24.69
CA LEU A 415 -3.22 9.11 -23.85
C LEU A 415 -3.72 10.20 -24.79
N THR A 416 -5.04 10.30 -24.99
CA THR A 416 -5.66 11.36 -25.80
C THR A 416 -5.88 12.66 -25.04
N ASP A 417 -5.30 12.81 -23.85
CA ASP A 417 -5.37 14.06 -23.10
C ASP A 417 -4.07 14.38 -22.35
N ASP A 418 -3.49 15.54 -22.69
CA ASP A 418 -2.25 16.10 -22.15
C ASP A 418 -2.51 16.74 -20.78
N GLY A 419 -2.89 15.91 -19.82
CA GLY A 419 -3.36 16.35 -18.52
C GLY A 419 -2.34 16.44 -17.38
N ARG A 420 -1.01 16.47 -17.62
CA ARG A 420 -0.02 16.99 -16.64
C ARG A 420 1.45 16.96 -17.13
N GLN A 421 2.05 18.15 -17.28
CA GLN A 421 3.51 18.34 -17.34
C GLN A 421 3.87 19.69 -16.69
N SER A 422 4.46 19.69 -15.48
CA SER A 422 5.48 20.64 -14.96
C SER A 422 5.47 20.76 -13.42
N TRP A 423 6.68 20.90 -12.84
CA TRP A 423 6.97 21.20 -11.44
C TRP A 423 6.70 22.66 -11.03
N ARG A 424 6.22 23.50 -11.97
CA ARG A 424 5.70 24.84 -11.68
C ARG A 424 4.19 24.86 -11.86
N GLN A 425 3.54 24.92 -10.70
CA GLN A 425 2.14 25.27 -10.46
C GLN A 425 1.62 26.35 -11.42
N ILE A 426 0.54 26.08 -12.16
CA ILE A 426 -0.28 27.09 -12.83
C ILE A 426 -1.76 26.81 -12.54
N PHE A 427 -2.45 27.89 -12.20
CA PHE A 427 -3.86 27.98 -11.82
C PHE A 427 -4.78 27.87 -13.05
N ASN A 428 -5.98 27.31 -12.83
CA ASN A 428 -7.16 27.26 -13.71
C ASN A 428 -7.03 26.51 -15.04
N ILE A 429 -7.63 25.32 -15.11
CA ILE A 429 -8.27 24.82 -16.34
C ILE A 429 -9.62 24.14 -15.96
N PRO A 430 -10.76 24.51 -16.59
CA PRO A 430 -12.05 23.81 -16.48
C PRO A 430 -12.05 22.50 -17.29
N ARG A 431 -12.90 21.58 -16.84
CA ARG A 431 -13.11 20.20 -17.34
C ARG A 431 -13.00 19.98 -18.85
#